data_AF-A0A3M1ZH30-F1
#
_entry.id   AF-A0A3M1ZH30-F1
#
_cell.length_a   1.000
_cell.length_b   1.000
_cell.length_c   1.000
_cell.angle_alpha   90.00
_cell.angle_beta   90.00
_cell.angle_gamma   90.00
#
_symmetry.space_group_name_H-M   'P 1'
#
loop_
_entity.id
_entity.type
_entity.pdbx_description
1 polymer ?
#
loop_
_entity_poly.entity_id
_entity_poly.type
_entity_poly.pdbx_seq_one_letter_code
_entity_poly.pdbx_strand_id
1 'polypeptide(L)'
;MTRFVSRCLPGCVIFLLLLLAINPPQNAVASAPVPSVSCDEPALVAAEENFRALMTRREQDPALVRTEAYRQAASWYLDLAEACYQASLPAQQTAPKIDDGGLMPPDEPDISPLFVTYGRKWGLDSPFTGGQDVSGPGSGGGVITYSYMPSGVNHWSDDYVGPNTPVSALTGFSSCFYSDIDTAFAAWSAVANIQFVPVTEVGSTNANEFPASGNVIGQIRIGAHPMDGVSGTLAHAYYPPYYGYETSSTISGDIHFDTAESWSCTPGSGVHDIGLVALHEIGHSLGLRHEEIQTAVMNPIYNPSLTGLQADDINGIQSIYGTSTATYSVSGYVRTSGGSGIAGVTVDFGGMRPPVTTDSSGYYFQTGFSDGYYPISFHRADYTFSPVRHLLTVRGANLTQDTTGYVLTPAALPFNDDFESGSLGNAWGIETDYQGRVRVGNDSSFANDGSYSLWLDDSAADTTWSHAAAVLALDLSGYAQVDLSFWWREFEDDDDADDGVFISDDYGATWYQVYTFTGSPTGYTQVNIDLDA
;
A
#
# COMPACT_ATOMS: atom_id res chain seq x y z
N MET A 1 -32.78 6.26 -15.49
CA MET A 1 -32.31 6.61 -16.85
C MET A 1 -33.36 6.54 -17.97
N THR A 2 -34.46 5.78 -17.87
CA THR A 2 -35.44 5.64 -18.99
C THR A 2 -36.53 6.73 -19.07
N ARG A 3 -36.56 7.71 -18.14
CA ARG A 3 -37.51 8.85 -18.19
C ARG A 3 -36.91 10.14 -18.76
N PHE A 4 -35.61 10.19 -19.02
CA PHE A 4 -34.93 11.41 -19.49
C PHE A 4 -34.85 11.52 -21.03
N VAL A 5 -34.93 10.40 -21.76
CA VAL A 5 -34.78 10.38 -23.23
C VAL A 5 -35.99 10.98 -23.99
N SER A 6 -37.10 11.28 -23.31
CA SER A 6 -38.33 11.75 -23.97
C SER A 6 -38.50 13.28 -23.99
N ARG A 7 -37.68 14.07 -23.28
CA ARG A 7 -37.90 15.54 -23.18
C ARG A 7 -36.72 16.42 -23.57
N CYS A 8 -35.53 15.88 -23.80
CA CYS A 8 -34.46 16.65 -24.44
C CYS A 8 -34.58 16.53 -25.97
N LEU A 9 -34.91 17.66 -26.61
CA LEU A 9 -34.67 17.92 -28.04
C LEU A 9 -33.18 17.60 -28.40
N PRO A 10 -32.82 17.44 -29.68
CA PRO A 10 -31.71 16.61 -30.18
C PRO A 10 -30.26 17.13 -29.91
N GLY A 11 -30.01 17.77 -28.77
CA GLY A 11 -28.72 18.31 -28.35
C GLY A 11 -27.75 17.30 -27.73
N CYS A 12 -28.21 16.13 -27.23
CA CYS A 12 -27.31 15.18 -26.56
C CYS A 12 -26.28 14.51 -27.48
N VAL A 13 -26.44 14.57 -28.81
CA VAL A 13 -25.46 14.02 -29.77
C VAL A 13 -24.23 14.94 -29.91
N ILE A 14 -24.35 16.23 -29.56
CA ILE A 14 -23.25 17.22 -29.61
C ILE A 14 -22.24 16.98 -28.47
N PHE A 15 -22.67 16.36 -27.38
CA PHE A 15 -21.84 16.09 -26.19
C PHE A 15 -20.63 15.20 -26.48
N LEU A 16 -20.73 14.26 -27.44
CA LEU A 16 -19.65 13.33 -27.77
C LEU A 16 -18.56 13.92 -28.70
N LEU A 17 -18.88 15.00 -29.43
CA LEU A 17 -17.94 15.64 -30.37
C LEU A 17 -17.09 16.75 -29.71
N LEU A 18 -17.50 17.27 -28.54
CA LEU A 18 -16.80 18.36 -27.84
C LEU A 18 -15.51 17.93 -27.10
N LEU A 19 -15.46 16.70 -26.59
CA LEU A 19 -14.30 16.19 -25.82
C LEU A 19 -13.06 15.89 -26.68
N LEU A 20 -13.20 15.76 -28.00
CA LEU A 20 -12.10 15.42 -28.91
C LEU A 20 -11.36 16.65 -29.49
N ALA A 21 -11.79 17.89 -29.19
CA ALA A 21 -11.28 19.10 -29.86
C ALA A 21 -10.53 20.10 -28.94
N ILE A 22 -10.32 19.79 -27.66
CA ILE A 22 -9.73 20.73 -26.70
C ILE A 22 -8.45 20.13 -26.09
N ASN A 23 -7.30 20.37 -26.73
CA ASN A 23 -6.01 20.41 -26.06
C ASN A 23 -5.66 21.90 -25.87
N PRO A 24 -5.46 22.43 -24.65
CA PRO A 24 -5.01 23.80 -24.47
C PRO A 24 -3.47 23.87 -24.50
N PRO A 25 -2.85 24.81 -25.25
CA PRO A 25 -1.48 25.22 -24.98
C PRO A 25 -1.47 26.23 -23.83
N GLN A 26 -0.49 26.05 -22.94
CA GLN A 26 -0.15 26.94 -21.83
C GLN A 26 0.19 28.35 -22.35
N ASN A 27 -0.50 29.37 -21.84
CA ASN A 27 0.07 30.70 -21.56
C ASN A 27 -0.93 31.52 -20.75
N ALA A 28 -0.47 31.99 -19.59
CA ALA A 28 -1.22 32.72 -18.59
C ALA A 28 -1.73 34.09 -19.09
N VAL A 29 -2.97 34.41 -18.75
CA VAL A 29 -3.44 35.80 -18.53
C VAL A 29 -4.24 35.77 -17.24
N ALA A 30 -3.90 36.67 -16.32
CA ALA A 30 -4.56 36.83 -15.02
C ALA A 30 -6.09 36.91 -15.18
N SER A 31 -6.82 36.04 -14.47
CA SER A 31 -8.27 36.07 -14.40
C SER A 31 -8.71 37.25 -13.54
N ALA A 32 -9.35 38.23 -14.17
CA ALA A 32 -10.26 39.12 -13.46
C ALA A 32 -11.41 38.29 -12.85
N PRO A 33 -12.03 38.73 -11.73
CA PRO A 33 -13.18 38.03 -11.17
C PRO A 33 -14.28 37.94 -12.23
N VAL A 34 -14.69 36.71 -12.54
CA VAL A 34 -15.82 36.47 -13.44
C VAL A 34 -17.07 37.02 -12.75
N PRO A 35 -17.80 37.99 -13.34
CA PRO A 35 -19.02 38.49 -12.72
C PRO A 35 -20.03 37.34 -12.60
N SER A 36 -20.68 37.22 -11.45
CA SER A 36 -21.72 36.22 -11.21
C SER A 36 -22.80 36.32 -12.28
N VAL A 37 -22.88 35.32 -13.17
CA VAL A 37 -23.92 35.23 -14.19
C VAL A 37 -25.19 34.71 -13.51
N SER A 38 -26.26 35.51 -13.48
CA SER A 38 -27.57 35.09 -12.97
C SER A 38 -28.39 34.42 -14.06
N CYS A 39 -29.29 33.50 -13.72
CA CYS A 39 -30.17 32.89 -14.71
C CYS A 39 -31.05 33.94 -15.42
N ASP A 40 -30.82 34.09 -16.72
CA ASP A 40 -31.61 34.87 -17.65
C ASP A 40 -31.96 33.95 -18.83
N GLU A 41 -33.13 33.30 -18.76
CA GLU A 41 -33.58 32.34 -19.76
C GLU A 41 -33.55 32.91 -21.20
N PRO A 42 -34.01 34.15 -21.47
CA PRO A 42 -33.79 34.81 -22.77
C PRO A 42 -32.32 34.89 -23.20
N ALA A 43 -31.40 35.22 -22.28
CA ALA A 43 -29.97 35.28 -22.58
C ALA A 43 -29.37 33.90 -22.85
N LEU A 44 -29.83 32.86 -22.13
CA LEU A 44 -29.43 31.46 -22.35
C LEU A 44 -29.84 30.99 -23.75
N VAL A 45 -31.08 31.26 -24.17
CA VAL A 45 -31.56 30.93 -25.52
C VAL A 45 -30.74 31.67 -26.58
N ALA A 46 -30.45 32.96 -26.37
CA ALA A 46 -29.64 33.75 -27.30
C ALA A 46 -28.17 33.24 -27.37
N ALA A 47 -27.60 32.80 -26.24
CA ALA A 47 -26.27 32.21 -26.19
C ALA A 47 -26.21 30.88 -26.93
N GLU A 48 -27.24 30.03 -26.77
CA GLU A 48 -27.37 28.75 -27.49
C GLU A 48 -27.45 28.98 -29.00
N GLU A 49 -28.31 29.90 -29.44
CA GLU A 49 -28.49 30.24 -30.86
C GLU A 49 -27.19 30.80 -31.46
N ASN A 50 -26.49 31.67 -30.74
CA ASN A 50 -25.21 32.22 -31.17
C ASN A 50 -24.12 31.13 -31.28
N PHE A 51 -24.03 30.24 -30.30
CA PHE A 51 -23.08 29.13 -30.31
C PHE A 51 -23.35 28.17 -31.48
N ARG A 52 -24.62 27.79 -31.70
CA ARG A 52 -25.03 26.95 -32.84
C ARG A 52 -24.73 27.61 -34.18
N ALA A 53 -24.99 28.91 -34.32
CA ALA A 53 -24.68 29.65 -35.54
C ALA A 53 -23.17 29.70 -35.85
N LEU A 54 -22.33 29.83 -34.81
CA LEU A 54 -20.87 29.80 -34.94
C LEU A 54 -20.34 28.40 -35.31
N MET A 55 -20.94 27.33 -34.74
CA MET A 55 -20.66 25.94 -35.13
C MET A 55 -20.92 25.73 -36.62
N THR A 56 -22.12 26.07 -37.09
CA THR A 56 -22.50 25.88 -38.51
C THR A 56 -21.63 26.70 -39.46
N ARG A 57 -21.26 27.94 -39.09
CA ARG A 57 -20.33 28.74 -39.92
C ARG A 57 -18.93 28.17 -39.96
N ARG A 58 -18.43 27.66 -38.84
CA ARG A 58 -17.09 27.08 -38.76
C ARG A 58 -16.98 25.76 -39.55
N GLU A 59 -18.05 24.96 -39.57
CA GLU A 59 -18.14 23.75 -40.41
C GLU A 59 -18.13 24.08 -41.91
N GLN A 60 -18.74 25.22 -42.30
CA GLN A 60 -18.78 25.66 -43.70
C GLN A 60 -17.48 26.31 -44.18
N ASP A 61 -16.84 27.13 -43.34
CA ASP A 61 -15.55 27.75 -43.62
C ASP A 61 -14.77 28.00 -42.31
N PRO A 62 -13.78 27.13 -41.99
CA PRO A 62 -13.01 27.23 -40.76
C PRO A 62 -12.19 28.53 -40.62
N ALA A 63 -11.88 29.24 -41.71
CA ALA A 63 -11.07 30.46 -41.69
C ALA A 63 -11.86 31.71 -41.26
N LEU A 64 -13.20 31.67 -41.34
CA LEU A 64 -14.07 32.81 -41.02
C LEU A 64 -14.36 32.95 -39.52
N VAL A 65 -14.20 31.88 -38.74
CA VAL A 65 -14.45 31.89 -37.29
C VAL A 65 -13.14 31.69 -36.54
N ARG A 66 -12.64 32.77 -35.94
CA ARG A 66 -11.47 32.70 -35.05
C ARG A 66 -11.76 31.72 -33.90
N THR A 67 -10.82 30.82 -33.63
CA THR A 67 -10.92 29.81 -32.56
C THR A 67 -11.30 30.41 -31.21
N GLU A 68 -10.86 31.63 -30.94
CA GLU A 68 -11.15 32.37 -29.70
C GLU A 68 -12.62 32.81 -29.59
N ALA A 69 -13.22 33.31 -30.67
CA ALA A 69 -14.64 33.71 -30.68
C ALA A 69 -15.56 32.49 -30.48
N TYR A 70 -15.12 31.34 -31.00
CA TYR A 70 -15.80 30.06 -30.80
C TYR A 70 -15.73 29.58 -29.35
N ARG A 71 -14.54 29.66 -28.70
CA ARG A 71 -14.36 29.27 -27.29
C ARG A 71 -15.15 30.18 -26.35
N GLN A 72 -15.14 31.49 -26.60
CA GLN A 72 -15.88 32.45 -25.77
C GLN A 72 -17.40 32.23 -25.86
N ALA A 73 -17.92 31.93 -27.06
CA ALA A 73 -19.33 31.60 -27.22
C ALA A 73 -19.72 30.28 -26.52
N ALA A 74 -18.84 29.28 -26.52
CA ALA A 74 -19.05 28.02 -25.81
C ALA A 74 -19.05 28.22 -24.28
N SER A 75 -18.05 28.95 -23.76
CA SER A 75 -17.96 29.27 -22.34
C SER A 75 -19.20 30.04 -21.88
N TRP A 76 -19.59 31.08 -22.60
CA TRP A 76 -20.73 31.91 -22.24
C TRP A 76 -22.05 31.14 -22.20
N TYR A 77 -22.26 30.23 -23.16
CA TYR A 77 -23.44 29.35 -23.14
C TYR A 77 -23.42 28.39 -21.95
N LEU A 78 -22.27 27.81 -21.62
CA LEU A 78 -22.11 26.90 -20.47
C LEU A 78 -22.35 27.62 -19.15
N ASP A 79 -21.78 28.82 -18.97
CA ASP A 79 -21.91 29.62 -17.74
C ASP A 79 -23.38 30.01 -17.48
N LEU A 80 -24.13 30.41 -18.52
CA LEU A 80 -25.56 30.71 -18.41
C LEU A 80 -26.42 29.46 -18.19
N ALA A 81 -26.08 28.34 -18.82
CA ALA A 81 -26.82 27.09 -18.68
C ALA A 81 -26.71 26.56 -17.25
N GLU A 82 -25.52 26.63 -16.67
CA GLU A 82 -25.26 26.25 -15.29
C GLU A 82 -26.02 27.16 -14.31
N ALA A 83 -25.95 28.48 -14.49
CA ALA A 83 -26.70 29.44 -13.67
C ALA A 83 -28.22 29.17 -13.67
N CYS A 84 -28.78 28.81 -14.84
CA CYS A 84 -30.20 28.47 -14.95
C CYS A 84 -30.55 27.07 -14.42
N TYR A 85 -29.64 26.11 -14.52
CA TYR A 85 -29.81 24.81 -13.87
C TYR A 85 -29.86 24.97 -12.35
N GLN A 86 -28.90 25.69 -11.76
CA GLN A 86 -28.86 25.97 -10.33
C GLN A 86 -30.11 26.72 -9.84
N ALA A 87 -30.60 27.70 -10.61
CA ALA A 87 -31.83 28.43 -10.30
C ALA A 87 -33.11 27.57 -10.42
N SER A 88 -33.05 26.45 -11.15
CA SER A 88 -34.18 25.53 -11.34
C SER A 88 -34.27 24.44 -10.26
N LEU A 89 -33.24 24.31 -9.42
CA LEU A 89 -33.27 23.41 -8.29
C LEU A 89 -34.30 23.93 -7.26
N PRO A 90 -35.18 23.06 -6.73
CA PRO A 90 -36.07 23.46 -5.65
C PRO A 90 -35.22 23.94 -4.47
N ALA A 91 -35.65 25.01 -3.79
CA ALA A 91 -34.95 25.55 -2.62
C ALA A 91 -34.63 24.40 -1.64
N GLN A 92 -33.34 24.04 -1.57
CA GLN A 92 -32.86 23.08 -0.57
C GLN A 92 -33.18 23.70 0.79
N GLN A 93 -34.00 22.99 1.57
CA GLN A 93 -33.96 23.14 3.01
C GLN A 93 -32.49 22.89 3.39
N THR A 94 -31.83 23.90 3.95
CA THR A 94 -30.37 24.03 4.09
C THR A 94 -29.78 22.81 4.76
N ALA A 95 -29.34 21.83 3.97
CA ALA A 95 -28.53 20.74 4.48
C ALA A 95 -27.27 21.36 5.12
N PRO A 96 -26.80 20.84 6.26
CA PRO A 96 -25.62 21.39 6.91
C PRO A 96 -24.40 21.24 6.01
N LYS A 97 -23.44 22.13 6.26
CA LYS A 97 -22.18 22.13 5.55
C LYS A 97 -21.29 21.08 6.21
N ILE A 98 -20.63 20.24 5.42
CA ILE A 98 -19.64 19.29 5.97
C ILE A 98 -18.49 20.09 6.56
N ASP A 99 -17.85 20.94 5.74
CA ASP A 99 -16.79 21.85 6.16
C ASP A 99 -16.70 23.08 5.23
N ASP A 100 -15.86 24.06 5.59
CA ASP A 100 -15.55 25.24 4.77
C ASP A 100 -14.48 24.98 3.69
N GLY A 101 -14.00 23.74 3.61
CA GLY A 101 -12.90 23.24 2.82
C GLY A 101 -11.70 22.89 3.69
N GLY A 102 -10.87 21.98 3.18
CA GLY A 102 -9.63 21.59 3.85
C GLY A 102 -8.78 22.77 4.30
N LEU A 103 -8.24 22.66 5.51
CA LEU A 103 -7.45 23.69 6.16
C LEU A 103 -5.96 23.55 5.79
N MET A 104 -5.30 24.70 5.67
CA MET A 104 -3.84 24.74 5.61
C MET A 104 -3.25 24.84 7.02
N PRO A 105 -2.09 24.21 7.27
CA PRO A 105 -1.35 24.46 8.50
C PRO A 105 -1.03 25.96 8.70
N PRO A 106 -0.93 26.45 9.94
CA PRO A 106 -0.90 27.89 10.30
C PRO A 106 0.21 28.76 9.69
N ASP A 107 1.21 28.16 9.04
CA ASP A 107 2.40 28.83 8.50
C ASP A 107 2.53 28.67 6.97
N GLU A 108 1.44 28.31 6.29
CA GLU A 108 1.47 27.99 4.87
C GLU A 108 0.66 28.96 3.99
N PRO A 109 1.09 29.24 2.74
CA PRO A 109 0.42 30.18 1.86
C PRO A 109 -0.93 29.65 1.35
N ASP A 110 -1.81 30.58 1.01
CA ASP A 110 -3.16 30.33 0.48
C ASP A 110 -3.15 29.38 -0.74
N ILE A 111 -4.18 28.55 -0.83
CA ILE A 111 -4.25 27.40 -1.72
C ILE A 111 -4.64 27.82 -3.14
N SER A 112 -3.83 27.44 -4.14
CA SER A 112 -4.13 27.67 -5.57
C SER A 112 -5.35 26.86 -6.04
N PRO A 113 -6.21 27.38 -6.95
CA PRO A 113 -7.34 26.64 -7.53
C PRO A 113 -6.95 25.30 -8.16
N LEU A 114 -5.67 25.12 -8.51
CA LEU A 114 -5.15 23.91 -9.14
C LEU A 114 -4.61 22.87 -8.13
N PHE A 115 -4.90 22.99 -6.83
CA PHE A 115 -4.34 22.13 -5.77
C PHE A 115 -4.56 20.63 -5.99
N VAL A 116 -5.64 20.21 -6.65
CA VAL A 116 -5.83 18.77 -6.98
C VAL A 116 -4.74 18.27 -7.94
N THR A 117 -4.16 19.14 -8.76
CA THR A 117 -3.16 18.80 -9.79
C THR A 117 -1.73 19.23 -9.44
N TYR A 118 -1.56 20.25 -8.61
CA TYR A 118 -0.25 20.79 -8.18
C TYR A 118 -0.11 20.92 -6.65
N GLY A 119 -1.10 20.44 -5.91
CA GLY A 119 -1.07 20.37 -4.44
C GLY A 119 -0.28 19.16 -3.98
N ARG A 120 -0.42 18.86 -2.69
CA ARG A 120 0.55 18.03 -1.96
C ARG A 120 -0.05 16.67 -1.63
N LYS A 121 0.81 15.67 -1.50
CA LYS A 121 0.45 14.28 -1.22
C LYS A 121 1.40 13.63 -0.22
N TRP A 122 0.94 12.56 0.42
CA TRP A 122 1.77 11.70 1.25
C TRP A 122 2.67 10.78 0.41
N GLY A 123 3.91 10.52 0.86
CA GLY A 123 4.80 9.49 0.29
C GLY A 123 6.22 9.98 -0.10
N LEU A 124 7.16 9.03 -0.20
CA LEU A 124 8.59 9.28 -0.51
C LEU A 124 8.84 9.77 -1.95
N ASP A 125 7.95 9.44 -2.88
CA ASP A 125 8.04 9.88 -4.27
C ASP A 125 7.17 11.12 -4.57
N SER A 126 6.69 11.85 -3.55
CA SER A 126 6.03 13.13 -3.77
C SER A 126 6.95 14.01 -4.63
N PRO A 127 6.56 14.37 -5.88
CA PRO A 127 7.45 15.11 -6.75
C PRO A 127 7.72 16.44 -6.03
N PHE A 128 8.97 16.75 -5.73
CA PHE A 128 9.58 18.09 -5.82
C PHE A 128 10.94 18.10 -5.11
N THR A 129 11.95 17.56 -5.79
CA THR A 129 13.34 17.97 -5.57
C THR A 129 13.61 19.24 -6.39
N GLY A 130 13.58 20.40 -5.72
CA GLY A 130 14.18 21.64 -6.24
C GLY A 130 13.33 22.42 -7.25
N GLY A 131 12.65 23.44 -6.73
CA GLY A 131 11.84 24.45 -7.43
C GLY A 131 12.06 24.61 -8.94
N GLN A 132 11.07 24.16 -9.71
CA GLN A 132 10.49 24.68 -10.95
C GLN A 132 9.27 23.78 -11.23
N ASP A 133 8.13 24.37 -11.64
CA ASP A 133 6.93 23.65 -12.08
C ASP A 133 7.29 22.50 -13.03
N VAL A 134 7.06 21.25 -12.61
CA VAL A 134 7.00 20.10 -13.51
C VAL A 134 5.63 19.45 -13.39
N SER A 135 5.07 19.21 -14.57
CA SER A 135 3.71 18.77 -14.88
C SER A 135 3.26 17.51 -14.14
N GLY A 136 2.27 17.65 -13.24
CA GLY A 136 1.40 16.59 -12.72
C GLY A 136 2.11 15.46 -11.95
N PRO A 137 1.39 14.66 -11.14
CA PRO A 137 2.02 13.69 -10.26
C PRO A 137 2.50 12.47 -11.04
N GLY A 138 3.74 12.54 -11.51
CA GLY A 138 4.52 11.38 -11.91
C GLY A 138 5.14 10.72 -10.68
N SER A 139 4.39 9.87 -9.97
CA SER A 139 4.92 8.82 -9.08
C SER A 139 3.79 8.06 -8.39
N GLY A 140 3.97 6.75 -8.19
CA GLY A 140 2.97 5.83 -7.65
C GLY A 140 2.58 6.08 -6.18
N GLY A 141 1.80 5.14 -5.68
CA GLY A 141 1.23 5.11 -4.34
C GLY A 141 2.18 4.96 -3.18
N GLY A 142 1.63 4.93 -1.97
CA GLY A 142 2.41 4.79 -0.73
C GLY A 142 1.61 4.26 0.47
N VAL A 143 2.34 4.00 1.56
CA VAL A 143 1.78 3.64 2.86
C VAL A 143 1.57 4.90 3.68
N ILE A 144 0.35 5.12 4.17
CA ILE A 144 -0.01 6.22 5.06
C ILE A 144 -0.46 5.64 6.40
N THR A 145 0.11 6.10 7.51
CA THR A 145 -0.35 5.68 8.84
C THR A 145 -1.49 6.58 9.33
N TYR A 146 -2.46 6.00 10.03
CA TYR A 146 -3.49 6.79 10.72
C TYR A 146 -3.67 6.34 12.16
N SER A 147 -4.16 7.23 13.02
CA SER A 147 -4.36 6.95 14.44
C SER A 147 -5.52 7.75 15.04
N TYR A 148 -6.05 7.27 16.17
CA TYR A 148 -7.10 7.95 16.91
C TYR A 148 -6.49 8.71 18.09
N MET A 149 -6.76 10.01 18.18
CA MET A 149 -6.22 10.86 19.23
C MET A 149 -6.79 10.48 20.60
N PRO A 150 -5.95 10.39 21.66
CA PRO A 150 -6.45 10.30 23.03
C PRO A 150 -7.06 11.63 23.51
N SER A 151 -7.94 11.57 24.51
CA SER A 151 -8.53 12.78 25.08
C SER A 151 -7.46 13.64 25.76
N GLY A 152 -7.54 14.95 25.57
CA GLY A 152 -6.65 15.92 26.20
C GLY A 152 -5.41 16.28 25.39
N VAL A 153 -5.27 15.77 24.17
CA VAL A 153 -4.29 16.31 23.21
C VAL A 153 -4.72 17.73 22.87
N ASN A 154 -3.85 18.72 23.13
CA ASN A 154 -4.15 20.11 22.83
C ASN A 154 -4.01 20.38 21.33
N HIS A 155 -5.09 20.86 20.71
CA HIS A 155 -5.10 21.35 19.33
C HIS A 155 -4.55 22.80 19.25
N TRP A 156 -4.11 23.23 18.06
CA TRP A 156 -3.67 24.61 17.78
C TRP A 156 -4.88 25.57 17.75
N SER A 157 -4.75 26.81 17.27
CA SER A 157 -5.95 27.56 16.87
C SER A 157 -6.38 27.12 15.47
N ASP A 158 -7.67 26.91 15.27
CA ASP A 158 -8.28 26.81 13.94
C ASP A 158 -9.28 27.95 13.73
N ASP A 159 -10.07 27.88 12.67
CA ASP A 159 -11.07 28.90 12.34
C ASP A 159 -12.21 29.00 13.36
N TYR A 160 -12.36 28.00 14.25
CA TYR A 160 -13.46 27.85 15.19
C TYR A 160 -13.03 28.01 16.66
N VAL A 161 -11.87 27.50 17.04
CA VAL A 161 -11.39 27.46 18.43
C VAL A 161 -9.98 28.02 18.58
N GLY A 162 -9.76 28.69 19.72
CA GLY A 162 -8.46 29.23 20.10
C GLY A 162 -7.44 28.14 20.46
N PRO A 163 -6.16 28.50 20.61
CA PRO A 163 -5.10 27.53 20.87
C PRO A 163 -5.28 26.86 22.24
N ASN A 164 -4.88 25.59 22.35
CA ASN A 164 -5.02 24.74 23.54
C ASN A 164 -6.46 24.27 23.83
N THR A 165 -7.30 24.17 22.80
CA THR A 165 -8.57 23.48 22.94
C THR A 165 -8.30 21.97 22.99
N PRO A 166 -8.71 21.26 24.05
CA PRO A 166 -8.42 19.84 24.18
C PRO A 166 -9.29 19.03 23.22
N VAL A 167 -8.64 18.23 22.39
CA VAL A 167 -9.30 17.23 21.57
C VAL A 167 -9.91 16.16 22.48
N SER A 168 -11.15 15.80 22.19
CA SER A 168 -11.85 14.67 22.76
C SER A 168 -11.57 13.42 21.92
N ALA A 169 -11.16 12.33 22.56
CA ALA A 169 -11.11 11.04 21.88
C ALA A 169 -12.51 10.62 21.44
N LEU A 170 -12.57 9.85 20.36
CA LEU A 170 -13.80 9.21 19.91
C LEU A 170 -14.35 8.17 20.91
N THR A 171 -13.62 7.86 22.00
CA THR A 171 -14.05 6.90 23.04
C THR A 171 -15.30 7.33 23.80
N GLY A 172 -15.68 8.62 23.73
CA GLY A 172 -16.95 9.13 24.25
C GLY A 172 -18.13 8.96 23.30
N PHE A 173 -17.87 8.53 22.06
CA PHE A 173 -18.86 8.30 21.01
C PHE A 173 -19.15 6.79 20.84
N SER A 174 -20.07 6.45 19.94
CA SER A 174 -20.45 5.05 19.72
C SER A 174 -19.27 4.22 19.18
N SER A 175 -19.09 3.00 19.68
CA SER A 175 -17.99 2.13 19.25
C SER A 175 -18.02 1.75 17.76
N CYS A 176 -19.18 1.87 17.10
CA CYS A 176 -19.26 1.62 15.65
C CYS A 176 -18.62 2.73 14.79
N PHE A 177 -18.34 3.91 15.35
CA PHE A 177 -17.70 5.01 14.60
C PHE A 177 -16.31 4.66 14.11
N TYR A 178 -15.51 3.95 14.92
CA TYR A 178 -14.21 3.42 14.51
C TYR A 178 -14.35 2.54 13.27
N SER A 179 -15.34 1.65 13.24
CA SER A 179 -15.58 0.77 12.09
C SER A 179 -16.00 1.54 10.84
N ASP A 180 -16.82 2.59 10.99
CA ASP A 180 -17.29 3.40 9.87
C ASP A 180 -16.15 4.26 9.29
N ILE A 181 -15.30 4.82 10.14
CA ILE A 181 -14.09 5.57 9.75
C ILE A 181 -13.07 4.63 9.08
N ASP A 182 -12.83 3.45 9.63
CA ASP A 182 -11.95 2.44 9.03
C ASP A 182 -12.47 2.01 7.64
N THR A 183 -13.80 1.93 7.48
CA THR A 183 -14.45 1.65 6.18
C THR A 183 -14.22 2.79 5.19
N ALA A 184 -14.24 4.05 5.66
CA ALA A 184 -13.95 5.21 4.83
C ALA A 184 -12.50 5.21 4.32
N PHE A 185 -11.52 4.88 5.18
CA PHE A 185 -10.13 4.66 4.74
C PHE A 185 -10.02 3.52 3.72
N ALA A 186 -10.72 2.41 3.95
CA ALA A 186 -10.74 1.28 3.03
C ALA A 186 -11.33 1.65 1.65
N ALA A 187 -12.35 2.51 1.61
CA ALA A 187 -12.96 2.97 0.36
C ALA A 187 -11.97 3.74 -0.52
N TRP A 188 -11.16 4.63 0.06
CA TRP A 188 -10.10 5.35 -0.66
C TRP A 188 -8.98 4.41 -1.14
N SER A 189 -8.53 3.49 -0.29
CA SER A 189 -7.51 2.48 -0.63
C SER A 189 -7.96 1.53 -1.75
N ALA A 190 -9.26 1.25 -1.84
CA ALA A 190 -9.82 0.38 -2.87
C ALA A 190 -9.75 0.99 -4.29
N VAL A 191 -9.67 2.31 -4.42
CA VAL A 191 -9.72 3.00 -5.73
C VAL A 191 -8.40 3.68 -6.10
N ALA A 192 -7.58 4.04 -5.12
CA ALA A 192 -6.30 4.70 -5.30
C ALA A 192 -5.13 3.81 -4.90
N ASN A 193 -3.93 4.06 -5.45
CA ASN A 193 -2.70 3.38 -5.01
C ASN A 193 -2.29 3.91 -3.62
N ILE A 194 -3.02 3.56 -2.57
CA ILE A 194 -2.77 4.04 -1.21
C ILE A 194 -3.04 2.87 -0.28
N GLN A 195 -2.13 2.63 0.66
CA GLN A 195 -2.35 1.67 1.75
C GLN A 195 -2.41 2.42 3.07
N PHE A 196 -3.51 2.27 3.80
CA PHE A 196 -3.63 2.81 5.15
C PHE A 196 -3.22 1.77 6.20
N VAL A 197 -2.41 2.18 7.17
CA VAL A 197 -1.97 1.33 8.28
C VAL A 197 -2.35 1.99 9.60
N PRO A 198 -3.27 1.40 10.39
CA PRO A 198 -3.58 1.93 11.71
C PRO A 198 -2.38 1.79 12.65
N VAL A 199 -2.11 2.83 13.42
CA VAL A 199 -1.13 2.82 14.51
C VAL A 199 -1.79 3.29 15.80
N THR A 200 -1.35 2.74 16.94
CA THR A 200 -1.83 3.18 18.26
C THR A 200 -0.99 4.36 18.72
N GLU A 201 -1.63 5.49 19.05
CA GLU A 201 -0.88 6.64 19.55
C GLU A 201 -0.24 6.37 20.91
N VAL A 202 1.04 6.72 21.05
CA VAL A 202 1.79 6.62 22.31
C VAL A 202 2.53 7.93 22.56
N GLY A 203 2.30 8.52 23.74
CA GLY A 203 3.05 9.69 24.22
C GLY A 203 2.64 11.04 23.62
N SER A 204 1.50 11.13 22.93
CA SER A 204 0.96 12.39 22.40
C SER A 204 0.38 13.26 23.52
N THR A 205 0.97 14.42 23.77
CA THR A 205 0.48 15.42 24.75
C THR A 205 0.06 16.74 24.10
N ASN A 206 0.39 16.96 22.82
CA ASN A 206 0.11 18.20 22.08
C ASN A 206 0.08 17.91 20.57
N ALA A 207 -0.91 18.42 19.86
CA ALA A 207 -1.07 18.29 18.41
C ALA A 207 -0.02 19.08 17.59
N ASN A 208 0.88 19.80 18.26
CA ASN A 208 1.91 20.65 17.65
C ASN A 208 3.35 20.20 17.95
N GLU A 209 3.55 19.27 18.88
CA GLU A 209 4.89 18.81 19.22
C GLU A 209 5.24 17.60 18.37
N PHE A 210 6.46 17.62 17.82
CA PHE A 210 7.02 16.42 17.21
C PHE A 210 6.98 15.30 18.24
N PRO A 211 6.56 14.08 17.86
CA PRO A 211 6.67 12.93 18.73
C PRO A 211 8.10 12.89 19.28
N ALA A 212 8.24 12.99 20.61
CA ALA A 212 9.52 12.78 21.25
C ALA A 212 10.06 11.40 20.84
N SER A 213 11.38 11.20 20.86
CA SER A 213 11.97 9.90 20.50
C SER A 213 11.27 8.77 21.27
N GLY A 214 10.60 7.85 20.56
CA GLY A 214 9.81 6.76 21.12
C GLY A 214 8.28 6.94 21.09
N ASN A 215 7.78 8.11 20.71
CA ASN A 215 6.35 8.34 20.47
C ASN A 215 5.93 7.76 19.10
N VAL A 216 4.72 7.22 19.03
CA VAL A 216 4.10 6.72 17.80
C VAL A 216 2.84 7.54 17.56
N ILE A 217 2.72 8.19 16.40
CA ILE A 217 1.51 8.88 15.95
C ILE A 217 1.27 8.56 14.47
N GLY A 218 0.01 8.60 14.04
CA GLY A 218 -0.36 8.52 12.64
C GLY A 218 0.03 9.78 11.88
N GLN A 219 0.19 9.66 10.57
CA GLN A 219 0.30 10.81 9.66
C GLN A 219 -1.05 11.51 9.51
N ILE A 220 -2.14 10.77 9.60
CA ILE A 220 -3.51 11.30 9.73
C ILE A 220 -4.00 10.94 11.13
N ARG A 221 -4.38 11.93 11.94
CA ARG A 221 -4.92 11.68 13.28
C ARG A 221 -6.39 12.09 13.33
N ILE A 222 -7.19 11.30 14.04
CA ILE A 222 -8.64 11.49 14.10
C ILE A 222 -9.06 11.81 15.53
N GLY A 223 -9.74 12.95 15.72
CA GLY A 223 -10.28 13.39 16.99
C GLY A 223 -11.60 14.15 16.86
N ALA A 224 -12.03 14.80 17.93
CA ALA A 224 -13.22 15.65 17.93
C ALA A 224 -13.05 16.84 18.88
N HIS A 225 -13.62 18.00 18.54
CA HIS A 225 -13.70 19.16 19.44
C HIS A 225 -14.94 20.00 19.10
N PRO A 226 -15.38 20.92 19.97
CA PRO A 226 -16.45 21.87 19.62
C PRO A 226 -16.01 22.76 18.45
N MET A 227 -16.92 23.08 17.52
CA MET A 227 -16.63 24.04 16.44
C MET A 227 -17.55 25.26 16.51
N ASP A 228 -18.77 25.19 15.97
CA ASP A 228 -19.67 26.34 15.85
C ASP A 228 -21.02 26.16 16.57
N GLY A 229 -21.29 24.97 17.10
CA GLY A 229 -22.47 24.66 17.88
C GLY A 229 -23.34 23.61 17.19
N VAL A 230 -24.62 23.56 17.52
CA VAL A 230 -25.54 22.61 16.86
C VAL A 230 -25.97 23.19 15.54
N SER A 231 -25.84 22.40 14.48
CA SER A 231 -26.05 22.80 13.09
C SER A 231 -25.01 23.81 12.60
N GLY A 232 -24.31 23.47 11.53
CA GLY A 232 -23.29 24.34 10.96
C GLY A 232 -22.32 23.53 10.13
N THR A 233 -21.04 23.67 10.47
CA THR A 233 -19.95 22.81 10.00
C THR A 233 -19.92 21.50 10.80
N LEU A 234 -19.91 20.37 10.11
CA LEU A 234 -19.92 19.05 10.75
C LEU A 234 -18.51 18.59 11.17
N ALA A 235 -17.49 18.88 10.38
CA ALA A 235 -16.12 18.44 10.62
C ALA A 235 -15.12 19.34 9.87
N HIS A 236 -13.84 19.05 10.01
CA HIS A 236 -12.80 19.55 9.11
C HIS A 236 -11.61 18.62 9.02
N ALA A 237 -10.76 18.87 8.03
CA ALA A 237 -9.50 18.19 7.83
C ALA A 237 -8.41 19.14 7.37
N TYR A 238 -7.16 18.82 7.73
CA TYR A 238 -5.98 19.53 7.23
C TYR A 238 -5.40 18.83 6.01
N TYR A 239 -4.89 19.62 5.05
CA TYR A 239 -4.18 19.08 3.90
C TYR A 239 -2.84 18.42 4.26
N PRO A 240 -2.29 17.56 3.36
CA PRO A 240 -0.93 17.04 3.49
C PRO A 240 0.14 18.14 3.64
N PRO A 241 1.26 17.89 4.36
CA PRO A 241 2.28 18.89 4.68
C PRO A 241 3.10 19.31 3.46
N TYR A 242 3.81 20.45 3.56
CA TYR A 242 4.85 20.84 2.61
C TYR A 242 6.13 20.03 2.81
N TYR A 243 6.88 19.83 1.73
CA TYR A 243 8.21 19.21 1.77
C TYR A 243 9.22 20.09 2.53
N GLY A 244 9.84 19.56 3.59
CA GLY A 244 10.73 20.30 4.49
C GLY A 244 10.05 20.93 5.71
N TYR A 245 8.71 20.89 5.78
CA TYR A 245 7.91 21.29 6.96
C TYR A 245 7.21 20.09 7.61
N GLU A 246 7.54 18.85 7.20
CA GLU A 246 7.10 17.63 7.89
C GLU A 246 7.58 17.61 9.35
N THR A 247 8.56 18.47 9.68
CA THR A 247 9.16 18.65 10.99
C THR A 247 8.74 19.96 11.70
N SER A 248 7.70 20.68 11.23
CA SER A 248 7.24 21.92 11.87
C SER A 248 5.85 21.89 12.52
N SER A 249 4.97 20.94 12.16
CA SER A 249 3.71 20.69 12.88
C SER A 249 3.20 19.28 12.62
N THR A 250 2.53 18.67 13.60
CA THR A 250 1.90 17.34 13.43
C THR A 250 0.43 17.42 13.00
N ILE A 251 -0.09 18.63 12.76
CA ILE A 251 -1.51 18.87 12.42
C ILE A 251 -1.89 18.50 10.99
N SER A 252 -0.92 18.40 10.07
CA SER A 252 -1.20 18.08 8.68
C SER A 252 -1.88 16.71 8.56
N GLY A 253 -2.96 16.64 7.78
CA GLY A 253 -3.78 15.43 7.66
C GLY A 253 -4.79 15.21 8.77
N ASP A 254 -4.71 15.92 9.91
CA ASP A 254 -5.62 15.70 11.03
C ASP A 254 -7.08 15.96 10.65
N ILE A 255 -7.97 15.17 11.23
CA ILE A 255 -9.42 15.23 11.04
C ILE A 255 -10.07 15.45 12.40
N HIS A 256 -10.98 16.41 12.48
CA HIS A 256 -11.78 16.64 13.68
C HIS A 256 -13.26 16.70 13.37
N PHE A 257 -14.07 16.02 14.19
CA PHE A 257 -15.53 16.08 14.14
C PHE A 257 -16.07 17.09 15.18
N ASP A 258 -17.14 17.81 14.84
CA ASP A 258 -17.79 18.68 15.82
C ASP A 258 -18.51 17.85 16.88
N THR A 259 -18.07 17.99 18.13
CA THR A 259 -18.70 17.37 19.31
C THR A 259 -20.10 17.90 19.61
N ALA A 260 -20.50 19.05 19.07
CA ALA A 260 -21.82 19.63 19.26
C ALA A 260 -22.88 18.97 18.36
N GLU A 261 -22.47 18.25 17.31
CA GLU A 261 -23.36 17.62 16.35
C GLU A 261 -23.84 16.22 16.78
N SER A 262 -24.99 15.82 16.23
CA SER A 262 -25.57 14.50 16.51
C SER A 262 -25.08 13.47 15.49
N TRP A 263 -24.25 12.52 15.94
CA TRP A 263 -23.63 11.48 15.12
C TRP A 263 -24.29 10.10 15.26
N SER A 264 -24.34 9.30 14.19
CA SER A 264 -24.83 7.92 14.19
C SER A 264 -24.21 7.07 13.08
N CYS A 265 -24.06 5.76 13.35
CA CYS A 265 -23.66 4.74 12.37
C CYS A 265 -24.85 4.28 11.49
N THR A 266 -26.07 4.58 11.93
CA THR A 266 -27.31 4.30 11.21
C THR A 266 -28.15 5.56 11.25
N PRO A 267 -27.84 6.57 10.42
CA PRO A 267 -28.45 7.89 10.51
C PRO A 267 -29.96 7.81 10.28
N GLY A 268 -30.72 8.39 11.20
CA GLY A 268 -32.13 8.73 11.01
C GLY A 268 -32.29 10.16 10.51
N SER A 269 -33.53 10.65 10.45
CA SER A 269 -33.75 12.08 10.15
C SER A 269 -33.15 12.96 11.25
N GLY A 270 -32.30 13.92 10.88
CA GLY A 270 -31.69 14.88 11.81
C GLY A 270 -30.47 14.37 12.57
N VAL A 271 -29.82 13.30 12.10
CA VAL A 271 -28.58 12.74 12.66
C VAL A 271 -27.59 12.49 11.52
N HIS A 272 -26.31 12.75 11.73
CA HIS A 272 -25.26 12.71 10.71
C HIS A 272 -24.53 11.36 10.69
N ASP A 273 -24.25 10.88 9.48
CA ASP A 273 -23.46 9.68 9.23
C ASP A 273 -21.98 10.00 9.39
N ILE A 274 -21.35 9.46 10.43
CA ILE A 274 -19.94 9.73 10.68
C ILE A 274 -19.04 9.12 9.60
N GLY A 275 -19.43 7.98 9.01
CA GLY A 275 -18.64 7.33 7.97
C GLY A 275 -18.65 8.13 6.68
N LEU A 276 -19.78 8.73 6.32
CA LEU A 276 -19.88 9.61 5.15
C LEU A 276 -19.08 10.91 5.34
N VAL A 277 -19.17 11.55 6.52
CA VAL A 277 -18.37 12.75 6.81
C VAL A 277 -16.88 12.39 6.87
N ALA A 278 -16.50 11.28 7.51
CA ALA A 278 -15.12 10.80 7.47
C ALA A 278 -14.62 10.55 6.05
N LEU A 279 -15.44 9.98 5.17
CA LEU A 279 -15.09 9.74 3.77
C LEU A 279 -14.74 11.06 3.05
N HIS A 280 -15.49 12.14 3.33
CA HIS A 280 -15.20 13.48 2.84
C HIS A 280 -13.89 14.03 3.41
N GLU A 281 -13.74 14.04 4.74
CA GLU A 281 -12.58 14.62 5.41
C GLU A 281 -11.27 13.91 5.05
N ILE A 282 -11.30 12.57 4.91
CA ILE A 282 -10.13 11.82 4.44
C ILE A 282 -9.72 12.27 3.03
N GLY A 283 -10.66 12.67 2.18
CA GLY A 283 -10.35 13.24 0.87
C GLY A 283 -9.48 14.50 0.97
N HIS A 284 -9.80 15.41 1.88
CA HIS A 284 -8.97 16.57 2.20
C HIS A 284 -7.62 16.16 2.78
N SER A 285 -7.58 15.24 3.73
CA SER A 285 -6.32 14.69 4.28
C SER A 285 -5.46 13.98 3.22
N LEU A 286 -6.02 13.62 2.07
CA LEU A 286 -5.31 13.07 0.91
C LEU A 286 -4.96 14.11 -0.17
N GLY A 287 -5.44 15.34 -0.05
CA GLY A 287 -5.13 16.44 -0.97
C GLY A 287 -6.24 16.80 -1.97
N LEU A 288 -7.44 16.22 -1.85
CA LEU A 288 -8.58 16.60 -2.68
C LEU A 288 -9.21 17.90 -2.22
N ARG A 289 -9.67 18.72 -3.15
CA ARG A 289 -10.50 19.90 -2.88
C ARG A 289 -11.98 19.57 -3.00
N HIS A 290 -12.79 20.53 -2.60
CA HIS A 290 -14.21 20.53 -2.91
C HIS A 290 -14.53 20.44 -4.39
N GLU A 291 -15.62 19.74 -4.66
CA GLU A 291 -16.31 19.69 -5.95
C GLU A 291 -17.71 20.29 -5.79
N GLU A 292 -17.90 21.51 -6.30
CA GLU A 292 -19.10 22.31 -6.03
C GLU A 292 -20.29 22.01 -6.98
N ILE A 293 -20.03 21.34 -8.11
CA ILE A 293 -21.01 21.25 -9.23
C ILE A 293 -21.69 19.86 -9.30
N GLN A 294 -21.15 18.85 -8.63
CA GLN A 294 -21.62 17.47 -8.73
C GLN A 294 -22.15 16.93 -7.38
N THR A 295 -22.98 15.87 -7.44
CA THR A 295 -23.23 14.98 -6.30
C THR A 295 -21.97 14.16 -6.03
N ALA A 296 -20.97 14.80 -5.42
CA ALA A 296 -19.67 14.25 -5.07
C ALA A 296 -19.61 13.97 -3.56
N VAL A 297 -18.76 13.04 -3.13
CA VAL A 297 -18.41 12.95 -1.71
C VAL A 297 -17.69 14.23 -1.29
N MET A 298 -16.79 14.77 -2.12
CA MET A 298 -16.11 16.05 -1.88
C MET A 298 -17.01 17.29 -2.07
N ASN A 299 -18.33 17.17 -2.09
CA ASN A 299 -19.20 18.35 -2.07
C ASN A 299 -19.26 18.92 -0.64
N PRO A 300 -19.14 20.26 -0.44
CA PRO A 300 -19.22 20.87 0.89
C PRO A 300 -20.58 20.69 1.58
N ILE A 301 -21.63 20.33 0.85
CA ILE A 301 -22.99 20.22 1.40
C ILE A 301 -23.31 18.77 1.71
N TYR A 302 -23.67 18.50 2.98
CA TYR A 302 -23.96 17.15 3.44
C TYR A 302 -25.12 16.52 2.67
N ASN A 303 -24.84 15.39 2.03
CA ASN A 303 -25.83 14.64 1.26
C ASN A 303 -25.98 13.20 1.77
N PRO A 304 -26.98 12.91 2.62
CA PRO A 304 -27.19 11.59 3.20
C PRO A 304 -27.64 10.51 2.20
N SER A 305 -27.82 10.86 0.91
CA SER A 305 -28.13 9.87 -0.13
C SER A 305 -26.90 9.21 -0.75
N LEU A 306 -25.69 9.72 -0.46
CA LEU A 306 -24.44 9.13 -0.91
C LEU A 306 -24.13 7.85 -0.13
N THR A 307 -23.66 6.82 -0.84
CA THR A 307 -23.34 5.51 -0.25
C THR A 307 -21.88 5.11 -0.48
N GLY A 308 -21.02 6.06 -0.88
CA GLY A 308 -19.61 5.83 -1.20
C GLY A 308 -19.08 6.81 -2.25
N LEU A 309 -17.82 6.60 -2.64
CA LEU A 309 -17.12 7.44 -3.62
C LEU A 309 -17.82 7.45 -4.98
N GLN A 310 -17.89 8.64 -5.58
CA GLN A 310 -18.45 8.88 -6.90
C GLN A 310 -17.35 8.95 -7.95
N ALA A 311 -17.75 9.02 -9.23
CA ALA A 311 -16.80 8.93 -10.33
C ALA A 311 -15.79 10.09 -10.34
N ASP A 312 -16.22 11.30 -9.98
CA ASP A 312 -15.36 12.47 -9.85
C ASP A 312 -14.38 12.33 -8.68
N ASP A 313 -14.83 11.87 -7.50
CA ASP A 313 -13.97 11.58 -6.35
C ASP A 313 -12.85 10.58 -6.72
N ILE A 314 -13.22 9.49 -7.43
CA ILE A 314 -12.29 8.45 -7.90
C ILE A 314 -11.30 9.02 -8.92
N ASN A 315 -11.77 9.80 -9.88
CA ASN A 315 -10.90 10.43 -10.88
C ASN A 315 -9.94 11.43 -10.22
N GLY A 316 -10.41 12.21 -9.26
CA GLY A 316 -9.62 13.15 -8.48
C GLY A 316 -8.49 12.43 -7.73
N ILE A 317 -8.81 11.40 -6.96
CA ILE A 317 -7.79 10.70 -6.15
C ILE A 317 -6.80 9.92 -7.00
N GLN A 318 -7.27 9.28 -8.08
CA GLN A 318 -6.39 8.58 -9.02
C GLN A 318 -5.51 9.54 -9.81
N SER A 319 -5.94 10.80 -10.00
CA SER A 319 -5.07 11.81 -10.58
C SER A 319 -3.90 12.15 -9.67
N ILE A 320 -3.99 11.98 -8.35
CA ILE A 320 -2.94 12.28 -7.37
C ILE A 320 -2.05 11.05 -7.10
N TYR A 321 -2.66 9.89 -6.88
CA TYR A 321 -1.97 8.69 -6.39
C TYR A 321 -1.92 7.55 -7.42
N GLY A 322 -2.62 7.66 -8.55
CA GLY A 322 -2.82 6.55 -9.48
C GLY A 322 -3.88 5.56 -9.03
N THR A 323 -4.25 4.63 -9.91
CA THR A 323 -5.24 3.57 -9.65
C THR A 323 -4.75 2.58 -8.59
N SER A 324 -5.65 2.05 -7.76
CA SER A 324 -5.32 0.99 -6.79
C SER A 324 -4.54 -0.16 -7.44
N THR A 325 -3.40 -0.52 -6.84
CA THR A 325 -2.59 -1.64 -7.30
C THR A 325 -3.25 -2.93 -6.85
N ALA A 326 -3.51 -3.85 -7.77
CA ALA A 326 -4.05 -5.15 -7.42
C ALA A 326 -3.12 -5.86 -6.41
N THR A 327 -3.72 -6.38 -5.34
CA THR A 327 -3.01 -7.25 -4.39
C THR A 327 -3.26 -8.71 -4.71
N TYR A 328 -2.24 -9.53 -4.52
CA TYR A 328 -2.19 -10.95 -4.80
C TYR A 328 -2.01 -11.75 -3.50
N SER A 329 -2.21 -13.06 -3.60
CA SER A 329 -1.94 -14.01 -2.52
C SER A 329 -0.78 -14.93 -2.86
N VAL A 330 -0.03 -15.32 -1.83
CA VAL A 330 0.94 -16.42 -1.89
C VAL A 330 0.40 -17.55 -1.03
N SER A 331 0.40 -18.76 -1.56
CA SER A 331 -0.02 -19.97 -0.84
C SER A 331 0.85 -21.15 -1.20
N GLY A 332 0.73 -22.26 -0.47
CA GLY A 332 1.44 -23.48 -0.82
C GLY A 332 1.40 -24.52 0.27
N TYR A 333 2.18 -25.57 0.08
CA TYR A 333 2.30 -26.67 1.01
C TYR A 333 3.75 -26.90 1.43
N VAL A 334 3.94 -27.10 2.74
CA VAL A 334 5.16 -27.65 3.32
C VAL A 334 4.93 -29.12 3.62
N ARG A 335 5.62 -30.01 2.88
CA ARG A 335 5.40 -31.46 2.96
C ARG A 335 6.71 -32.22 3.06
N THR A 336 6.66 -33.41 3.65
CA THR A 336 7.77 -34.37 3.56
C THR A 336 7.97 -34.83 2.10
N SER A 337 9.12 -35.42 1.78
CA SER A 337 9.36 -36.06 0.48
C SER A 337 8.32 -37.15 0.13
N GLY A 338 7.71 -37.78 1.15
CA GLY A 338 6.60 -38.73 1.00
C GLY A 338 5.21 -38.09 0.83
N GLY A 339 5.12 -36.76 0.75
CA GLY A 339 3.86 -36.02 0.52
C GLY A 339 3.01 -35.76 1.76
N SER A 340 3.43 -36.19 2.95
CA SER A 340 2.72 -35.89 4.20
C SER A 340 2.88 -34.42 4.59
N GLY A 341 1.79 -33.77 5.01
CA GLY A 341 1.79 -32.38 5.48
C GLY A 341 2.59 -32.18 6.76
N ILE A 342 3.33 -31.07 6.83
CA ILE A 342 4.11 -30.69 8.02
C ILE A 342 3.43 -29.49 8.68
N ALA A 343 2.81 -29.71 9.84
CA ALA A 343 2.08 -28.68 10.58
C ALA A 343 3.00 -27.78 11.42
N GLY A 344 2.63 -26.52 11.64
CA GLY A 344 3.34 -25.60 12.53
C GLY A 344 4.69 -25.11 12.00
N VAL A 345 4.93 -25.19 10.69
CA VAL A 345 6.07 -24.54 10.05
C VAL A 345 5.76 -23.06 9.94
N THR A 346 6.69 -22.22 10.40
CA THR A 346 6.62 -20.77 10.22
C THR A 346 7.09 -20.41 8.82
N VAL A 347 6.25 -19.70 8.08
CA VAL A 347 6.55 -19.14 6.76
C VAL A 347 6.72 -17.63 6.94
N ASP A 348 7.96 -17.17 6.81
CA ASP A 348 8.34 -15.76 6.97
C ASP A 348 8.50 -15.08 5.61
N PHE A 349 8.13 -13.80 5.52
CA PHE A 349 8.18 -13.02 4.28
C PHE A 349 9.17 -11.83 4.36
N GLY A 350 10.27 -12.01 5.09
CA GLY A 350 11.32 -11.01 5.29
C GLY A 350 10.83 -9.72 5.94
N GLY A 351 9.84 -9.82 6.83
CA GLY A 351 9.19 -8.68 7.47
C GLY A 351 8.26 -7.84 6.58
N MET A 352 8.15 -8.15 5.28
CA MET A 352 7.28 -7.41 4.35
C MET A 352 5.82 -7.83 4.44
N ARG A 353 5.54 -9.04 4.93
CA ARG A 353 4.22 -9.50 5.33
C ARG A 353 4.33 -10.23 6.68
N PRO A 354 3.27 -10.23 7.51
CA PRO A 354 3.28 -11.02 8.75
C PRO A 354 3.56 -12.50 8.45
N PRO A 355 4.35 -13.19 9.30
CA PRO A 355 4.57 -14.62 9.13
C PRO A 355 3.27 -15.40 9.36
N VAL A 356 3.16 -16.56 8.72
CA VAL A 356 2.02 -17.49 8.87
C VAL A 356 2.53 -18.87 9.28
N THR A 357 1.66 -19.70 9.85
CA THR A 357 2.00 -21.08 10.21
C THR A 357 1.19 -22.09 9.42
N THR A 358 1.82 -23.19 9.00
CA THR A 358 1.14 -24.25 8.26
C THR A 358 0.11 -25.01 9.10
N ASP A 359 -0.98 -25.43 8.46
CA ASP A 359 -2.01 -26.29 9.07
C ASP A 359 -1.60 -27.79 9.08
N SER A 360 -2.51 -28.67 9.50
CA SER A 360 -2.26 -30.12 9.57
C SER A 360 -1.98 -30.80 8.22
N SER A 361 -2.39 -30.18 7.12
CA SER A 361 -2.09 -30.64 5.75
C SER A 361 -0.79 -30.06 5.21
N GLY A 362 -0.12 -29.22 5.99
CA GLY A 362 1.06 -28.44 5.58
C GLY A 362 0.71 -27.18 4.79
N TYR A 363 -0.57 -26.81 4.68
CA TYR A 363 -1.01 -25.68 3.87
C TYR A 363 -0.74 -24.35 4.57
N TYR A 364 -0.33 -23.33 3.81
CA TYR A 364 -0.25 -21.95 4.24
C TYR A 364 -0.85 -21.00 3.20
N PHE A 365 -1.28 -19.83 3.65
CA PHE A 365 -1.89 -18.78 2.82
C PHE A 365 -1.60 -17.40 3.40
N GLN A 366 -1.17 -16.47 2.56
CA GLN A 366 -0.96 -15.07 2.90
C GLN A 366 -1.45 -14.17 1.75
N THR A 367 -1.96 -12.99 2.06
CA THR A 367 -2.51 -12.03 1.08
C THR A 367 -1.82 -10.67 1.15
N GLY A 368 -2.25 -9.76 0.27
CA GLY A 368 -1.84 -8.37 0.27
C GLY A 368 -0.56 -8.11 -0.50
N PHE A 369 -0.02 -9.06 -1.27
CA PHE A 369 1.21 -8.84 -2.03
C PHE A 369 0.94 -7.94 -3.23
N SER A 370 1.71 -6.86 -3.42
CA SER A 370 1.73 -6.12 -4.69
C SER A 370 2.77 -6.71 -5.63
N ASP A 371 2.78 -6.30 -6.90
CA ASP A 371 3.87 -6.63 -7.82
C ASP A 371 5.23 -6.27 -7.21
N GLY A 372 6.16 -7.23 -7.19
CA GLY A 372 7.43 -7.05 -6.50
C GLY A 372 8.15 -8.35 -6.18
N TYR A 373 9.25 -8.22 -5.45
CA TYR A 373 10.11 -9.32 -5.02
C TYR A 373 10.01 -9.50 -3.51
N TYR A 374 9.76 -10.73 -3.05
CA TYR A 374 9.55 -11.04 -1.63
C TYR A 374 10.43 -12.23 -1.22
N PRO A 375 11.45 -12.05 -0.34
CA PRO A 375 12.01 -13.15 0.42
C PRO A 375 10.91 -13.97 1.07
N ILE A 376 11.02 -15.29 0.96
CA ILE A 376 10.27 -16.26 1.73
C ILE A 376 11.25 -17.21 2.38
N SER A 377 11.04 -17.55 3.65
CA SER A 377 11.79 -18.58 4.34
C SER A 377 10.89 -19.47 5.19
N PHE A 378 11.37 -20.69 5.45
CA PHE A 378 10.63 -21.71 6.17
C PHE A 378 11.42 -22.13 7.42
N HIS A 379 10.76 -22.09 8.58
CA HIS A 379 11.41 -22.39 9.85
C HIS A 379 10.53 -23.25 10.75
N ARG A 380 11.13 -24.32 11.28
CA ARG A 380 10.58 -25.14 12.35
C ARG A 380 11.73 -25.93 13.00
N ALA A 381 11.78 -25.95 14.32
CA ALA A 381 12.68 -26.85 15.04
C ALA A 381 12.46 -28.31 14.59
N ASP A 382 13.54 -29.10 14.57
CA ASP A 382 13.58 -30.51 14.14
C ASP A 382 13.40 -30.75 12.64
N TYR A 383 13.41 -29.70 11.81
CA TYR A 383 13.31 -29.82 10.36
C TYR A 383 14.35 -28.93 9.65
N THR A 384 14.84 -29.42 8.52
CA THR A 384 15.42 -28.57 7.47
C THR A 384 14.52 -28.58 6.23
N PHE A 385 14.71 -27.64 5.31
CA PHE A 385 13.82 -27.40 4.17
C PHE A 385 14.57 -27.21 2.85
N SER A 386 13.95 -27.65 1.77
CA SER A 386 14.44 -27.47 0.40
C SER A 386 13.28 -27.01 -0.50
N PRO A 387 13.29 -25.74 -0.96
CA PRO A 387 14.21 -24.67 -0.55
C PRO A 387 13.91 -24.15 0.87
N VAL A 388 14.95 -23.74 1.61
CA VAL A 388 14.84 -23.10 2.95
C VAL A 388 14.54 -21.61 2.87
N ARG A 389 15.10 -20.95 1.86
CA ARG A 389 14.85 -19.54 1.52
C ARG A 389 14.76 -19.37 0.00
N HIS A 390 13.92 -18.44 -0.43
CA HIS A 390 13.74 -18.14 -1.84
C HIS A 390 13.27 -16.70 -2.06
N LEU A 391 13.45 -16.18 -3.28
CA LEU A 391 12.93 -14.87 -3.67
C LEU A 391 11.73 -15.03 -4.60
N LEU A 392 10.53 -14.79 -4.07
CA LEU A 392 9.29 -14.82 -4.84
C LEU A 392 9.19 -13.60 -5.75
N THR A 393 8.74 -13.81 -6.99
CA THR A 393 8.44 -12.73 -7.94
C THR A 393 6.93 -12.67 -8.18
N VAL A 394 6.25 -11.71 -7.56
CA VAL A 394 4.81 -11.47 -7.76
C VAL A 394 4.64 -10.54 -8.95
N ARG A 395 3.87 -10.99 -9.96
CA ARG A 395 3.60 -10.24 -11.20
C ARG A 395 2.19 -10.53 -11.70
N GLY A 396 1.24 -9.65 -11.41
CA GLY A 396 -0.07 -9.70 -12.03
C GLY A 396 -0.98 -10.82 -11.55
N ALA A 397 -0.54 -11.70 -10.63
CA ALA A 397 -1.24 -12.92 -10.26
C ALA A 397 -0.87 -13.48 -8.88
N ASN A 398 -1.78 -14.29 -8.33
CA ASN A 398 -1.53 -15.12 -7.14
C ASN A 398 -0.46 -16.18 -7.42
N LEU A 399 0.35 -16.49 -6.42
CA LEU A 399 1.43 -17.48 -6.51
C LEU A 399 1.17 -18.70 -5.63
N THR A 400 1.68 -19.83 -6.10
CA THR A 400 1.83 -21.05 -5.31
C THR A 400 3.31 -21.34 -5.13
N GLN A 401 3.77 -21.53 -3.90
CA GLN A 401 5.13 -21.90 -3.56
C GLN A 401 5.11 -23.09 -2.59
N ASP A 402 5.53 -24.26 -3.06
CA ASP A 402 5.68 -25.44 -2.21
C ASP A 402 7.14 -25.56 -1.73
N THR A 403 7.35 -26.26 -0.61
CA THR A 403 8.69 -26.65 -0.15
C THR A 403 8.67 -28.05 0.46
N THR A 404 9.81 -28.74 0.41
CA THR A 404 9.97 -30.06 1.02
C THR A 404 10.68 -29.92 2.36
N GLY A 405 10.08 -30.43 3.43
CA GLY A 405 10.71 -30.51 4.75
C GLY A 405 11.27 -31.90 5.03
N TYR A 406 12.46 -31.94 5.62
CA TYR A 406 13.15 -33.15 6.05
C TYR A 406 13.24 -33.16 7.56
N VAL A 407 12.67 -34.19 8.17
CA VAL A 407 12.73 -34.35 9.63
C VAL A 407 14.15 -34.73 10.03
N LEU A 408 14.71 -33.98 10.97
CA LEU A 408 16.01 -34.26 11.56
C LEU A 408 15.83 -35.31 12.65
N THR A 409 16.04 -36.58 12.31
CA THR A 409 15.96 -37.69 13.27
C THR A 409 17.36 -38.01 13.77
N PRO A 410 17.70 -37.75 15.05
CA PRO A 410 19.04 -38.00 15.57
C PRO A 410 19.46 -39.47 15.41
N ALA A 411 20.59 -39.70 14.75
CA ALA A 411 21.19 -41.03 14.63
C ALA A 411 22.08 -41.35 15.84
N ALA A 412 22.08 -42.61 16.27
CA ALA A 412 22.93 -43.09 17.35
C ALA A 412 24.37 -43.32 16.88
N LEU A 413 25.34 -43.15 17.79
CA LEU A 413 26.75 -43.45 17.52
C LEU A 413 27.11 -44.93 17.79
N PRO A 414 28.09 -45.50 17.06
CA PRO A 414 28.80 -44.90 15.92
C PRO A 414 27.89 -44.82 14.68
N PHE A 415 27.93 -43.69 13.99
CA PHE A 415 27.24 -43.48 12.72
C PHE A 415 28.24 -43.54 11.57
N ASN A 416 27.87 -44.21 10.48
CA ASN A 416 28.65 -44.27 9.24
C ASN A 416 27.69 -44.33 8.06
N ASP A 417 27.96 -43.51 7.04
CA ASP A 417 27.29 -43.57 5.75
C ASP A 417 28.35 -43.46 4.66
N ASP A 418 28.51 -44.52 3.88
CA ASP A 418 29.40 -44.56 2.71
C ASP A 418 28.65 -44.19 1.42
N PHE A 419 27.35 -43.88 1.52
CA PHE A 419 26.45 -43.54 0.42
C PHE A 419 26.24 -44.64 -0.63
N GLU A 420 26.77 -45.86 -0.43
CA GLU A 420 26.66 -46.97 -1.39
C GLU A 420 25.25 -47.55 -1.49
N SER A 421 24.32 -47.10 -0.63
CA SER A 421 22.88 -47.36 -0.80
C SER A 421 22.29 -46.68 -2.06
N GLY A 422 23.01 -45.70 -2.62
CA GLY A 422 22.57 -44.91 -3.78
C GLY A 422 21.53 -43.84 -3.45
N SER A 423 21.29 -43.58 -2.16
CA SER A 423 20.37 -42.55 -1.68
C SER A 423 20.83 -42.02 -0.32
N LEU A 424 20.36 -40.83 0.06
CA LEU A 424 20.54 -40.34 1.43
C LEU A 424 19.71 -41.18 2.40
N GLY A 425 20.36 -41.67 3.47
CA GLY A 425 19.67 -42.35 4.57
C GLY A 425 18.74 -41.41 5.35
N ASN A 426 17.84 -41.96 6.15
CA ASN A 426 16.84 -41.21 6.92
C ASN A 426 17.40 -40.25 7.99
N ALA A 427 18.69 -40.37 8.33
CA ALA A 427 19.37 -39.49 9.27
C ALA A 427 19.73 -38.13 8.63
N TRP A 428 19.76 -38.07 7.30
CA TRP A 428 20.11 -36.87 6.54
C TRP A 428 18.87 -36.06 6.17
N GLY A 429 18.95 -34.76 6.40
CA GLY A 429 18.10 -33.74 5.81
C GLY A 429 18.81 -33.02 4.67
N ILE A 430 18.02 -32.35 3.83
CA ILE A 430 18.52 -31.52 2.74
C ILE A 430 18.11 -30.08 3.00
N GLU A 431 19.08 -29.19 2.96
CA GLU A 431 18.89 -27.75 2.96
C GLU A 431 19.39 -27.17 1.65
N THR A 432 18.55 -26.47 0.90
CA THR A 432 18.99 -25.78 -0.31
C THR A 432 18.31 -24.43 -0.46
N ASP A 433 18.90 -23.53 -1.25
CA ASP A 433 18.19 -22.39 -1.83
C ASP A 433 18.38 -22.35 -3.35
N TYR A 434 17.61 -21.50 -4.03
CA TYR A 434 17.66 -21.28 -5.48
C TYR A 434 17.83 -22.55 -6.33
N GLN A 435 19.04 -22.81 -6.83
CA GLN A 435 19.36 -23.92 -7.71
C GLN A 435 20.26 -24.97 -7.02
N GLY A 436 20.49 -24.83 -5.72
CA GLY A 436 21.31 -25.74 -4.93
C GLY A 436 20.70 -27.14 -4.91
N ARG A 437 21.56 -28.14 -5.02
CA ARG A 437 21.17 -29.53 -5.13
C ARG A 437 22.07 -30.40 -4.28
N VAL A 438 21.41 -31.26 -3.50
CA VAL A 438 22.04 -32.30 -2.71
C VAL A 438 21.58 -33.66 -3.24
N ARG A 439 22.52 -34.54 -3.60
CA ARG A 439 22.20 -35.88 -4.10
C ARG A 439 23.33 -36.87 -3.87
N VAL A 440 22.98 -38.15 -3.79
CA VAL A 440 23.95 -39.24 -3.92
C VAL A 440 24.04 -39.61 -5.40
N GLY A 441 25.22 -39.42 -5.99
CA GLY A 441 25.47 -39.71 -7.40
C GLY A 441 26.40 -40.90 -7.60
N ASN A 442 26.39 -41.48 -8.80
CA ASN A 442 27.06 -42.74 -9.13
C ASN A 442 28.10 -42.63 -10.25
N ASP A 443 28.66 -41.43 -10.43
CA ASP A 443 29.72 -41.20 -11.40
C ASP A 443 31.07 -41.50 -10.76
N SER A 444 31.79 -42.47 -11.32
CA SER A 444 33.09 -42.91 -10.80
C SER A 444 34.17 -41.86 -10.89
N SER A 445 33.97 -40.77 -11.66
CA SER A 445 34.85 -39.62 -11.60
C SER A 445 34.77 -38.94 -10.24
N PHE A 446 33.60 -38.93 -9.57
CA PHE A 446 33.26 -38.24 -8.31
C PHE A 446 33.28 -39.08 -7.03
N ALA A 447 33.58 -40.38 -7.09
CA ALA A 447 33.69 -41.22 -5.89
C ALA A 447 35.14 -41.34 -5.41
N ASN A 448 35.35 -41.35 -4.08
CA ASN A 448 36.67 -41.60 -3.47
C ASN A 448 36.97 -43.10 -3.41
N ASP A 449 36.00 -43.84 -2.89
CA ASP A 449 35.97 -45.29 -2.79
C ASP A 449 34.55 -45.74 -3.17
N GLY A 450 34.39 -46.98 -3.64
CA GLY A 450 33.09 -47.47 -4.09
C GLY A 450 32.60 -46.87 -5.41
N SER A 451 31.27 -46.80 -5.56
CA SER A 451 30.60 -46.30 -6.78
C SER A 451 29.80 -45.02 -6.56
N TYR A 452 29.51 -44.68 -5.31
CA TYR A 452 28.62 -43.57 -4.95
C TYR A 452 29.34 -42.52 -4.11
N SER A 453 28.80 -41.30 -4.16
CA SER A 453 29.29 -40.17 -3.36
C SER A 453 28.18 -39.14 -3.17
N LEU A 454 28.23 -38.42 -2.06
CA LEU A 454 27.37 -37.27 -1.82
C LEU A 454 27.89 -36.06 -2.60
N TRP A 455 27.02 -35.43 -3.37
CA TRP A 455 27.29 -34.21 -4.13
C TRP A 455 26.46 -33.07 -3.56
N LEU A 456 27.15 -31.97 -3.29
CA LEU A 456 26.59 -30.65 -3.02
C LEU A 456 26.97 -29.81 -4.23
N ASP A 457 26.01 -29.46 -5.07
CA ASP A 457 26.27 -28.77 -6.35
C ASP A 457 25.16 -27.77 -6.72
N ASP A 458 25.42 -26.95 -7.74
CA ASP A 458 24.39 -26.18 -8.42
C ASP A 458 23.74 -27.04 -9.53
N SER A 459 22.42 -26.98 -9.62
CA SER A 459 21.67 -27.70 -10.64
C SER A 459 21.72 -27.07 -12.04
N ALA A 460 22.13 -25.82 -12.15
CA ALA A 460 22.27 -25.06 -13.38
C ALA A 460 23.71 -24.53 -13.54
N ALA A 461 24.17 -24.50 -14.80
CA ALA A 461 25.44 -23.86 -15.14
C ALA A 461 25.19 -22.39 -15.51
N ASP A 462 24.84 -21.57 -14.52
CA ASP A 462 24.64 -20.13 -14.68
C ASP A 462 25.36 -19.32 -13.59
N THR A 463 25.01 -18.04 -13.40
CA THR A 463 25.68 -17.13 -12.46
C THR A 463 24.89 -16.93 -11.17
N THR A 464 23.88 -17.75 -10.91
CA THR A 464 23.09 -17.70 -9.67
C THR A 464 23.90 -18.37 -8.57
N TRP A 465 23.96 -17.71 -7.42
CA TRP A 465 24.65 -18.24 -6.26
C TRP A 465 23.65 -19.09 -5.49
N SER A 466 24.01 -20.35 -5.24
CA SER A 466 23.12 -21.34 -4.62
C SER A 466 23.78 -21.98 -3.41
N HIS A 467 22.97 -22.25 -2.41
CA HIS A 467 23.34 -22.98 -1.21
C HIS A 467 22.87 -24.42 -1.30
N ALA A 468 23.73 -25.37 -0.95
CA ALA A 468 23.41 -26.78 -0.85
C ALA A 468 24.10 -27.42 0.35
N ALA A 469 23.32 -27.88 1.33
CA ALA A 469 23.84 -28.54 2.52
C ALA A 469 23.10 -29.85 2.81
N ALA A 470 23.88 -30.88 3.15
CA ALA A 470 23.37 -32.11 3.73
C ALA A 470 23.47 -32.00 5.26
N VAL A 471 22.33 -32.08 5.94
CA VAL A 471 22.23 -31.86 7.39
C VAL A 471 22.10 -33.20 8.10
N LEU A 472 23.00 -33.51 9.03
CA LEU A 472 22.96 -34.74 9.83
C LEU A 472 22.60 -34.43 11.27
N ALA A 473 21.56 -35.08 11.80
CA ALA A 473 21.25 -35.04 13.21
C ALA A 473 21.88 -36.23 13.95
N LEU A 474 22.56 -35.96 15.07
CA LEU A 474 23.22 -36.98 15.89
C LEU A 474 22.74 -36.91 17.34
N ASP A 475 22.56 -38.08 17.95
CA ASP A 475 22.38 -38.20 19.41
C ASP A 475 23.74 -38.41 20.06
N LEU A 476 24.29 -37.32 20.60
CA LEU A 476 25.57 -37.31 21.31
C LEU A 476 25.42 -37.61 22.80
N SER A 477 24.21 -37.90 23.29
CA SER A 477 23.98 -38.08 24.72
C SER A 477 24.77 -39.27 25.28
N GLY A 478 25.56 -39.00 26.33
CA GLY A 478 26.38 -40.02 26.98
C GLY A 478 27.68 -40.37 26.25
N TYR A 479 27.99 -39.69 25.15
CA TYR A 479 29.28 -39.77 24.47
C TYR A 479 30.20 -38.61 24.87
N ALA A 480 31.50 -38.86 24.82
CA ALA A 480 32.56 -37.87 24.95
C ALA A 480 33.65 -38.25 23.96
N GLN A 481 34.41 -37.27 23.49
CA GLN A 481 35.46 -37.35 22.48
C GLN A 481 34.91 -37.86 21.15
N VAL A 482 33.90 -37.17 20.63
CA VAL A 482 33.27 -37.57 19.36
C VAL A 482 34.05 -36.98 18.19
N ASP A 483 34.67 -37.85 17.39
CA ASP A 483 35.35 -37.46 16.16
C ASP A 483 34.42 -37.60 14.94
N LEU A 484 34.38 -36.56 14.09
CA LEU A 484 33.82 -36.60 12.75
C LEU A 484 34.94 -36.76 11.72
N SER A 485 34.91 -37.89 11.00
CA SER A 485 35.86 -38.19 9.92
C SER A 485 35.16 -38.30 8.57
N PHE A 486 35.67 -37.61 7.56
CA PHE A 486 35.14 -37.70 6.20
C PHE A 486 36.21 -37.43 5.13
N TRP A 487 35.94 -37.89 3.91
CA TRP A 487 36.74 -37.59 2.73
C TRP A 487 36.00 -36.58 1.86
N TRP A 488 36.70 -35.55 1.41
CA TRP A 488 36.13 -34.56 0.50
C TRP A 488 37.17 -34.10 -0.52
N ARG A 489 36.66 -33.49 -1.59
CA ARG A 489 37.41 -32.76 -2.62
C ARG A 489 36.46 -31.75 -3.26
N GLU A 490 37.01 -30.78 -3.95
CA GLU A 490 36.25 -29.68 -4.55
C GLU A 490 36.35 -29.68 -6.09
N PHE A 491 35.36 -29.09 -6.75
CA PHE A 491 35.30 -28.91 -8.21
C PHE A 491 35.13 -27.44 -8.55
N GLU A 492 36.23 -26.78 -8.92
CA GLU A 492 36.25 -25.42 -9.51
C GLU A 492 35.18 -24.48 -8.91
N ASP A 493 35.24 -24.23 -7.60
CA ASP A 493 34.34 -23.33 -6.89
C ASP A 493 35.09 -22.08 -6.37
N ASP A 494 34.36 -21.01 -6.11
CA ASP A 494 34.91 -19.81 -5.46
C ASP A 494 34.80 -19.99 -3.94
N ASP A 495 35.90 -19.79 -3.19
CA ASP A 495 35.88 -19.85 -1.72
C ASP A 495 34.87 -18.84 -1.10
N ASP A 496 33.85 -19.31 -0.38
CA ASP A 496 32.90 -18.49 0.40
C ASP A 496 32.94 -18.82 1.91
N ALA A 497 32.44 -17.90 2.74
CA ALA A 497 32.34 -18.09 4.18
C ALA A 497 31.33 -19.19 4.56
N ASP A 498 30.34 -19.44 3.71
CA ASP A 498 29.33 -20.49 3.89
C ASP A 498 29.85 -21.89 3.51
N ASP A 499 31.10 -22.01 3.01
CA ASP A 499 31.68 -23.29 2.60
C ASP A 499 32.39 -23.98 3.76
N GLY A 500 31.81 -25.08 4.24
CA GLY A 500 32.43 -25.84 5.32
C GLY A 500 31.52 -26.83 6.03
N VAL A 501 32.01 -27.27 7.19
CA VAL A 501 31.26 -28.03 8.16
C VAL A 501 30.83 -27.10 9.28
N PHE A 502 29.54 -27.11 9.56
CA PHE A 502 28.91 -26.31 10.61
C PHE A 502 28.23 -27.23 11.62
N ILE A 503 28.22 -26.81 12.89
CA ILE A 503 27.56 -27.51 13.99
C ILE A 503 26.49 -26.59 14.58
N SER A 504 25.37 -27.18 14.98
CA SER A 504 24.31 -26.55 15.75
C SER A 504 23.99 -27.41 16.98
N ASP A 505 23.82 -26.78 18.12
CA ASP A 505 23.38 -27.40 19.39
C ASP A 505 21.95 -27.00 19.81
N ASP A 506 21.25 -26.24 18.97
CA ASP A 506 19.92 -25.68 19.21
C ASP A 506 18.90 -26.06 18.12
N TYR A 507 19.06 -27.25 17.55
CA TYR A 507 18.19 -27.81 16.50
C TYR A 507 18.14 -26.98 15.21
N GLY A 508 19.28 -26.39 14.83
CA GLY A 508 19.47 -25.64 13.59
C GLY A 508 19.07 -24.17 13.68
N ALA A 509 18.84 -23.62 14.88
CA ALA A 509 18.53 -22.20 15.04
C ALA A 509 19.78 -21.31 14.93
N THR A 510 20.94 -21.81 15.38
CA THR A 510 22.25 -21.20 15.19
C THR A 510 23.28 -22.23 14.72
N TRP A 511 24.18 -21.79 13.84
CA TRP A 511 25.20 -22.64 13.22
C TRP A 511 26.59 -22.01 13.43
N TYR A 512 27.56 -22.86 13.78
CA TYR A 512 28.96 -22.47 14.02
C TYR A 512 29.88 -23.26 13.09
N GLN A 513 30.69 -22.55 12.31
CA GLN A 513 31.66 -23.19 11.43
C GLN A 513 32.79 -23.81 12.25
N VAL A 514 33.02 -25.10 12.06
CA VAL A 514 34.11 -25.86 12.72
C VAL A 514 35.22 -26.28 11.75
N TYR A 515 34.92 -26.27 10.45
CA TYR A 515 35.89 -26.52 9.39
C TYR A 515 35.48 -25.75 8.15
N THR A 516 36.43 -25.09 7.50
CA THR A 516 36.20 -24.35 6.26
C THR A 516 36.66 -25.19 5.06
N PHE A 517 35.93 -25.10 3.95
CA PHE A 517 36.33 -25.68 2.68
C PHE A 517 37.23 -24.73 1.85
N THR A 518 37.83 -23.71 2.45
CA THR A 518 38.76 -22.81 1.72
C THR A 518 40.06 -23.50 1.29
N GLY A 519 40.54 -23.17 0.09
CA GLY A 519 41.86 -23.60 -0.42
C GLY A 519 41.85 -24.90 -1.24
N SER A 520 40.66 -25.41 -1.55
CA SER A 520 40.31 -26.34 -2.63
C SER A 520 41.31 -27.47 -2.92
N PRO A 521 41.29 -28.58 -2.16
CA PRO A 521 42.07 -29.75 -2.53
C PRO A 521 41.48 -30.35 -3.81
N THR A 522 42.24 -30.27 -4.91
CA THR A 522 41.89 -30.88 -6.20
C THR A 522 41.90 -32.41 -6.19
N GLY A 523 42.33 -33.03 -5.08
CA GLY A 523 42.26 -34.46 -4.82
C GLY A 523 41.67 -34.75 -3.45
N TYR A 524 41.25 -35.99 -3.23
CA TYR A 524 40.62 -36.39 -1.97
C TYR A 524 41.52 -36.18 -0.76
N THR A 525 40.98 -35.49 0.23
CA THR A 525 41.61 -35.24 1.52
C THR A 525 40.71 -35.75 2.63
N GLN A 526 41.31 -36.46 3.58
CA GLN A 526 40.62 -36.88 4.79
C GLN A 526 40.70 -35.77 5.84
N VAL A 527 39.56 -35.45 6.43
CA VAL A 527 39.43 -34.51 7.54
C VAL A 527 38.98 -35.28 8.77
N ASN A 528 39.53 -34.91 9.93
CA ASN A 528 39.08 -35.39 11.24
C ASN A 528 38.84 -34.16 12.11
N ILE A 529 37.62 -34.02 12.63
CA ILE A 529 37.18 -32.90 13.46
C ILE A 529 36.81 -33.47 14.82
N ASP A 530 37.42 -32.95 15.88
CA ASP A 530 37.00 -33.22 17.26
C ASP A 530 35.78 -32.33 17.57
N LEU A 531 34.61 -32.94 17.75
CA LEU A 531 33.36 -32.20 18.02
C LEU A 531 33.26 -31.72 19.47
N ASP A 532 34.20 -32.11 20.35
CA ASP A 532 34.25 -31.66 21.74
C ASP A 532 35.12 -30.39 21.94
N ALA A 533 35.88 -29.97 20.92
CA ALA A 533 36.88 -28.90 21.00
C ALA A 533 36.27 -27.50 20.89
#